data_AF-A0A8J6AQC9-F1
#
_entry.id   AF-A0A8J6AQC9-F1
#
_cell.length_a   1.000
_cell.length_b   1.000
_cell.length_c   1.000
_cell.angle_alpha   90.00
_cell.angle_beta   90.00
_cell.angle_gamma   90.00
#
_symmetry.space_group_name_H-M   'P 1'
#
loop_
_entity.id
_entity.type
_entity.pdbx_description
1 polymer ?
#
loop_
_entity_poly.entity_id
_entity_poly.type
_entity_poly.pdbx_seq_one_letter_code
_entity_poly.pdbx_strand_id
1 'polypeptide(L)'
;LIKIDIASKEISLNKTDKLTPILFLQHPNFTMETPENNLMLIKLHVPLKLTKMVLAVLPNTTDDREGEKCTLFSWGWSRQSYQMGKSMTIKVTKKMFCAGSSISTIIPCEEMTAAPILCQNQLYGILSWSKGCALRGDTGYYTKISHYTDWILKVIRTY
;
A
#
# COMPACT_ATOMS: atom_id res chain seq x y z
N LEU A 1 16.17 -7.36 -11.66
CA LEU A 1 14.96 -7.12 -12.46
C LEU A 1 13.74 -7.20 -11.55
N ILE A 2 12.90 -6.16 -11.50
CA ILE A 2 11.64 -6.19 -10.73
C ILE A 2 10.68 -7.16 -11.42
N LYS A 3 10.15 -8.12 -10.68
CA LYS A 3 9.12 -9.06 -11.14
C LYS A 3 7.79 -8.66 -10.50
N ILE A 4 6.74 -8.59 -11.30
CA ILE A 4 5.38 -8.28 -10.83
C ILE A 4 4.57 -9.55 -10.97
N ASP A 5 4.10 -10.08 -9.86
CA ASP A 5 3.18 -11.20 -9.78
C ASP A 5 1.87 -10.71 -9.15
N ILE A 6 0.72 -11.12 -9.69
CA ILE A 6 -0.59 -10.78 -9.13
C ILE A 6 -1.29 -12.08 -8.75
N ALA A 7 -1.57 -12.27 -7.45
CA ALA A 7 -2.45 -13.33 -6.99
C ALA A 7 -3.89 -12.88 -7.06
N SER A 8 -4.65 -13.42 -8.01
CA SER A 8 -6.11 -13.34 -8.01
C SER A 8 -6.70 -14.61 -8.58
N LYS A 9 -7.78 -15.09 -7.95
CA LYS A 9 -8.59 -16.20 -8.49
C LYS A 9 -9.36 -15.80 -9.75
N GLU A 10 -9.49 -14.51 -10.02
CA GLU A 10 -10.36 -13.98 -11.08
C GLU A 10 -9.61 -13.27 -12.21
N ILE A 11 -8.29 -13.11 -12.09
CA ILE A 11 -7.48 -12.60 -13.20
C ILE A 11 -7.12 -13.78 -14.09
N SER A 12 -7.63 -13.79 -15.33
CA SER A 12 -7.19 -14.72 -16.36
C SER A 12 -5.87 -14.24 -16.96
N LEU A 13 -4.77 -14.45 -16.24
CA LEU A 13 -3.43 -14.39 -16.84
C LEU A 13 -3.16 -15.77 -17.44
N ASN A 14 -2.85 -15.86 -18.73
CA ASN A 14 -2.30 -17.11 -19.24
C ASN A 14 -0.96 -17.35 -18.52
N LYS A 15 -0.61 -18.61 -18.30
CA LYS A 15 0.61 -19.02 -17.57
C LYS A 15 1.91 -18.44 -18.19
N THR A 16 1.85 -17.92 -19.42
CA THR A 16 2.90 -17.27 -20.20
C THR A 16 2.84 -15.73 -20.24
N ASP A 17 1.75 -15.11 -19.79
CA ASP A 17 1.57 -13.65 -19.85
C ASP A 17 2.34 -12.99 -18.70
N LYS A 18 3.64 -12.77 -18.92
CA LYS A 18 4.50 -12.10 -17.95
C LYS A 18 4.19 -10.60 -17.93
N LEU A 19 3.76 -10.11 -16.76
CA LEU A 19 3.63 -8.67 -16.53
C LEU A 19 4.99 -8.00 -16.68
N THR A 20 5.11 -7.17 -17.70
CA THR A 20 6.38 -6.54 -18.07
C THR A 20 6.28 -5.04 -17.78
N PRO A 21 6.99 -4.54 -16.75
CA PRO A 21 7.06 -3.11 -16.50
C PRO A 21 7.92 -2.43 -17.57
N ILE A 22 7.44 -1.30 -18.08
CA ILE A 22 8.14 -0.49 -19.10
C ILE A 22 8.58 0.87 -18.58
N LEU A 23 8.03 1.32 -17.45
CA LEU A 23 8.38 2.59 -16.84
C LEU A 23 8.14 2.56 -15.34
N PHE A 24 9.10 3.11 -14.59
CA PHE A 24 9.02 3.29 -13.14
C PHE A 24 9.07 4.79 -12.84
N LEU A 25 8.05 5.30 -12.17
CA LEU A 25 7.88 6.72 -11.88
C LEU A 25 7.84 6.91 -10.37
N GLN A 26 9.02 7.09 -9.79
CA GLN A 26 9.15 7.43 -8.37
C GLN A 26 8.67 8.86 -8.13
N HIS A 27 8.08 9.10 -6.95
CA HIS A 27 7.73 10.46 -6.56
C HIS A 27 8.98 11.36 -6.54
N PRO A 28 8.97 12.54 -7.17
CA PRO A 28 10.17 13.36 -7.37
C PRO A 28 10.82 13.84 -6.06
N ASN A 29 10.02 13.98 -5.00
CA ASN A 29 10.50 14.40 -3.68
C ASN A 29 10.85 13.22 -2.76
N PHE A 30 10.96 12.00 -3.27
CA PHE A 30 11.39 10.86 -2.47
C PHE A 30 12.88 10.96 -2.12
N THR A 31 13.21 10.62 -0.87
CA THR A 31 14.58 10.57 -0.35
C THR A 31 14.73 9.36 0.56
N MET A 32 15.93 8.80 0.69
CA MET A 32 16.21 7.71 1.65
C MET A 32 16.30 8.20 3.10
N GLU A 33 16.38 9.52 3.32
CA GLU A 33 16.55 10.13 4.64
C GLU A 33 15.25 10.21 5.46
N THR A 34 14.10 10.20 4.78
CA THR A 34 12.79 10.32 5.41
C THR A 34 11.83 9.28 4.86
N PRO A 35 10.85 8.81 5.64
CA PRO A 35 9.81 7.92 5.14
C PRO A 35 8.72 8.65 4.32
N GLU A 36 8.90 9.95 4.04
CA GLU A 36 7.96 10.72 3.24
C GLU A 36 8.07 10.41 1.74
N ASN A 37 6.99 10.69 1.00
CA ASN A 37 6.94 10.57 -0.46
C ASN A 37 7.35 9.18 -0.96
N ASN A 38 7.21 8.15 -0.12
CA ASN A 38 7.60 6.78 -0.43
C ASN A 38 6.46 6.10 -1.21
N LEU A 39 6.36 6.45 -2.50
CA LEU A 39 5.48 5.84 -3.47
C LEU A 39 6.05 5.96 -4.88
N MET A 40 5.66 5.04 -5.76
CA MET A 40 5.99 5.08 -7.18
C MET A 40 4.85 4.49 -8.01
N LEU A 41 4.74 4.89 -9.27
CA LEU A 41 3.87 4.26 -10.26
C LEU A 41 4.70 3.38 -11.19
N ILE A 42 4.10 2.27 -11.61
CA ILE A 42 4.72 1.35 -12.56
C ILE A 42 3.79 1.20 -13.76
N LYS A 43 4.27 1.57 -14.95
CA LYS A 43 3.53 1.37 -16.20
C LYS A 43 3.86 0.00 -16.77
N LEU A 44 2.83 -0.77 -17.08
CA LEU A 44 2.94 -2.07 -17.74
C LEU A 44 2.98 -1.90 -19.27
N HIS A 45 3.67 -2.83 -19.95
CA HIS A 45 3.71 -2.88 -21.41
C HIS A 45 2.31 -3.07 -22.01
N VAL A 46 1.54 -3.99 -21.42
CA VAL A 46 0.20 -4.36 -21.87
C VAL A 46 -0.79 -4.05 -20.75
N PRO A 47 -1.93 -3.39 -21.04
CA PRO A 47 -2.97 -3.16 -20.05
C PRO A 47 -3.59 -4.48 -19.59
N LEU A 48 -3.78 -4.63 -18.28
CA LEU A 48 -4.41 -5.81 -17.72
C LEU A 48 -5.92 -5.75 -17.93
N LYS A 49 -6.51 -6.78 -18.56
CA LYS A 49 -7.97 -6.91 -18.67
C LYS A 49 -8.53 -7.45 -17.34
N LEU A 50 -9.12 -6.57 -16.55
CA LEU A 50 -9.84 -6.94 -15.33
C LEU A 50 -11.25 -7.42 -15.72
N THR A 51 -11.56 -8.67 -15.41
CA THR A 51 -12.81 -9.32 -15.88
C THR A 51 -14.00 -9.11 -14.94
N LYS A 52 -13.78 -8.90 -13.63
CA LYS A 52 -14.88 -8.77 -12.65
C LYS A 52 -14.65 -7.84 -11.43
N MET A 53 -13.44 -7.33 -11.19
CA MET A 53 -13.17 -6.58 -9.95
C MET A 53 -12.21 -5.40 -10.16
N VAL A 54 -12.53 -4.26 -9.52
CA VAL A 54 -11.58 -3.16 -9.29
C VAL A 54 -10.70 -3.56 -8.10
N LEU A 55 -9.39 -3.64 -8.31
CA LEU A 55 -8.45 -4.09 -7.28
C LEU A 55 -8.46 -3.14 -6.06
N ALA A 56 -8.50 -1.83 -6.32
CA ALA A 56 -8.69 -0.77 -5.34
C ALA A 56 -9.07 0.53 -6.05
N VAL A 57 -9.82 1.40 -5.37
CA VAL A 57 -10.19 2.74 -5.88
C VAL A 57 -9.34 3.80 -5.20
N LEU A 58 -8.93 4.85 -5.92
CA LEU A 58 -8.27 6.00 -5.29
C LEU A 58 -9.22 6.68 -4.29
N PRO A 59 -8.70 7.18 -3.16
CA PRO A 59 -9.53 7.80 -2.15
C PRO A 59 -10.16 9.09 -2.69
N ASN A 60 -11.44 9.29 -2.37
CA ASN A 60 -12.22 10.48 -2.79
C ASN A 60 -12.24 11.59 -1.74
N THR A 61 -11.69 11.33 -0.55
CA THR A 61 -11.60 12.27 0.58
C THR A 61 -10.18 12.29 1.14
N THR A 62 -9.82 13.41 1.77
CA THR A 62 -8.57 13.60 2.52
C THR A 62 -8.72 13.38 4.02
N ASP A 63 -9.93 13.08 4.48
CA ASP A 63 -10.26 12.92 5.90
C ASP A 63 -9.42 11.83 6.57
N ASP A 64 -9.07 12.08 7.84
CA ASP A 64 -8.43 11.09 8.68
C ASP A 64 -9.45 10.04 9.14
N ARG A 65 -9.07 8.76 9.06
CA ARG A 65 -9.91 7.61 9.44
C ARG A 65 -9.47 6.97 10.76
N GLU A 66 -9.13 7.77 11.76
CA GLU A 66 -8.65 7.27 13.05
C GLU A 66 -9.68 6.34 13.73
N GLY A 67 -9.23 5.19 14.22
CA GLY A 67 -10.09 4.16 14.83
C GLY A 67 -10.87 3.28 13.85
N GLU A 68 -10.84 3.58 12.55
CA GLU A 68 -11.51 2.75 11.54
C GLU A 68 -10.79 1.41 11.35
N LYS A 69 -11.56 0.34 11.10
CA LYS A 69 -11.04 -0.98 10.75
C LYS A 69 -10.84 -1.08 9.24
N CYS A 70 -9.61 -1.34 8.84
CA CYS A 70 -9.21 -1.48 7.44
C CYS A 70 -8.57 -2.86 7.19
N THR A 71 -8.58 -3.32 5.95
CA THR A 71 -8.02 -4.63 5.57
C THR A 71 -6.65 -4.46 4.95
N LEU A 72 -5.65 -5.17 5.49
CA LEU A 72 -4.31 -5.27 4.91
C LEU A 72 -4.27 -6.44 3.92
N PHE A 73 -3.71 -6.23 2.74
CA PHE A 73 -3.50 -7.29 1.74
C PHE A 73 -2.00 -7.55 1.57
N SER A 74 -1.55 -8.77 1.88
CA SER A 74 -0.17 -9.21 1.69
C SER A 74 -0.13 -10.71 1.35
N TRP A 75 0.98 -11.16 0.76
CA TRP A 75 1.27 -12.58 0.55
C TRP A 75 1.48 -13.27 1.89
N GLY A 76 1.01 -14.51 2.05
CA GLY A 76 1.21 -15.29 3.28
C GLY A 76 0.26 -14.94 4.44
N TRP A 77 -0.43 -13.80 4.38
CA TRP A 77 -1.33 -13.35 5.44
C TRP A 77 -2.79 -13.46 5.00
N SER A 78 -3.62 -14.16 5.78
CA SER A 78 -5.07 -14.14 5.59
C SER A 78 -5.61 -12.72 5.83
N ARG A 79 -6.83 -12.42 5.36
CA ARG A 79 -7.48 -11.09 5.53
C ARG A 79 -7.49 -10.70 7.01
N GLN A 80 -6.57 -9.83 7.42
CA GLN A 80 -6.50 -9.31 8.78
C GLN A 80 -7.02 -7.88 8.83
N SER A 81 -7.77 -7.61 9.90
CA SER A 81 -8.31 -6.27 10.18
C SER A 81 -7.31 -5.50 11.03
N TYR A 82 -6.81 -4.39 10.49
CA TYR A 82 -5.93 -3.46 11.17
C TYR A 82 -6.73 -2.23 11.60
N GLN A 83 -6.38 -1.67 12.76
CA GLN A 83 -6.98 -0.43 13.25
C GLN A 83 -6.06 0.74 12.91
N MET A 84 -6.68 1.81 12.42
CA MET A 84 -5.99 3.06 12.10
C MET A 84 -5.73 3.89 13.35
N GLY A 85 -4.57 4.54 13.45
CA GLY A 85 -4.25 5.37 14.62
C GLY A 85 -3.21 6.45 14.38
N LYS A 86 -3.04 7.32 15.38
CA LYS A 86 -1.98 8.31 15.45
C LYS A 86 -0.86 7.85 16.41
N SER A 87 0.34 7.60 15.87
CA SER A 87 1.49 7.24 16.70
C SER A 87 2.06 8.47 17.40
N MET A 88 2.32 8.36 18.71
CA MET A 88 2.94 9.42 19.52
C MET A 88 4.46 9.28 19.61
N THR A 89 5.02 8.10 19.33
CA THR A 89 6.46 7.81 19.50
C THR A 89 7.29 8.10 18.25
N ILE A 90 6.65 8.16 17.07
CA ILE A 90 7.25 8.64 15.81
C ILE A 90 6.40 9.81 15.33
N LYS A 91 7.05 10.91 14.94
CA LYS A 91 6.37 12.10 14.42
C LYS A 91 5.79 11.81 13.04
N VAL A 92 4.58 11.25 13.03
CA VAL A 92 3.80 11.03 11.81
C VAL A 92 3.41 12.38 11.22
N THR A 93 3.78 12.63 9.96
CA THR A 93 3.41 13.86 9.25
C THR A 93 2.04 13.73 8.60
N LYS A 94 1.45 14.82 8.10
CA LYS A 94 0.15 14.79 7.40
C LYS A 94 0.13 13.88 6.17
N LYS A 95 1.31 13.49 5.66
CA LYS A 95 1.48 12.63 4.48
C LYS A 95 1.51 11.14 4.81
N MET A 96 1.45 10.80 6.09
CA MET A 96 1.63 9.45 6.60
C MET A 96 0.59 9.14 7.65
N PHE A 97 0.42 7.86 7.95
CA PHE A 97 -0.34 7.38 9.11
C PHE A 97 0.30 6.10 9.66
N CYS A 98 -0.13 5.67 10.84
CA CYS A 98 0.20 4.35 11.33
C CYS A 98 -1.06 3.49 11.47
N ALA A 99 -0.92 2.20 11.21
CA ALA A 99 -1.96 1.23 11.47
C ALA A 99 -1.34 0.01 12.13
N GLY A 100 -2.07 -0.56 13.08
CA GLY A 100 -1.58 -1.72 13.81
C GLY A 100 -2.70 -2.64 14.25
N SER A 101 -2.29 -3.82 14.71
CA SER A 101 -3.19 -4.77 15.32
C SER A 101 -2.89 -4.89 16.81
N SER A 102 -3.93 -4.90 17.63
CA SER A 102 -3.83 -5.16 19.06
C SER A 102 -3.85 -6.67 19.30
N ILE A 103 -2.84 -7.39 18.80
CA ILE A 103 -2.76 -8.84 18.98
C ILE A 103 -1.85 -9.15 20.18
N SER A 104 -2.31 -10.04 21.06
CA SER A 104 -1.56 -10.57 22.21
C SER A 104 -0.60 -11.70 21.84
N THR A 105 -0.71 -12.22 20.62
CA THR A 105 0.04 -13.35 20.08
C THR A 105 1.16 -12.87 19.17
N ILE A 106 2.39 -13.30 19.44
CA ILE A 106 3.56 -12.98 18.61
C ILE A 106 3.40 -13.70 17.26
N ILE A 107 3.41 -12.95 16.16
CA ILE A 107 3.40 -13.51 14.81
C ILE A 107 4.85 -13.60 14.31
N PRO A 108 5.27 -14.72 13.69
CA PRO A 108 6.57 -14.82 13.05
C PRO A 108 6.79 -13.68 12.05
N CYS A 109 8.03 -13.23 12.02
CA CYS A 109 8.51 -12.19 11.14
C CYS A 109 8.39 -12.59 9.68
N GLU A 110 7.40 -12.04 8.99
CA GLU A 110 7.33 -12.08 7.54
C GLU A 110 7.44 -10.67 6.98
N GLU A 111 8.32 -10.51 5.98
CA GLU A 111 8.56 -9.22 5.35
C GLU A 111 7.35 -8.81 4.51
N MET A 112 6.61 -7.81 4.97
CA MET A 112 5.58 -7.14 4.17
C MET A 112 6.20 -5.92 3.49
N THR A 113 6.28 -5.93 2.16
CA THR A 113 6.78 -4.78 1.37
C THR A 113 5.66 -4.19 0.53
N ALA A 114 5.49 -2.87 0.58
CA ALA A 114 4.50 -2.12 -0.20
C ALA A 114 3.05 -2.66 -0.12
N ALA A 115 2.69 -3.33 0.98
CA ALA A 115 1.37 -3.92 1.18
C ALA A 115 0.28 -2.82 1.21
N PRO A 116 -0.77 -2.93 0.37
CA PRO A 116 -1.87 -1.97 0.38
C PRO A 116 -2.81 -2.23 1.57
N ILE A 117 -3.25 -1.15 2.20
CA ILE A 117 -4.34 -1.17 3.17
C ILE A 117 -5.57 -0.49 2.57
N LEU A 118 -6.70 -1.22 2.56
CA LEU A 118 -7.97 -0.75 2.03
C LEU A 118 -8.96 -0.48 3.15
N CYS A 119 -9.59 0.70 3.11
CA CYS A 119 -10.72 1.07 3.97
C CYS A 119 -11.94 1.26 3.06
N GLN A 120 -13.02 0.51 3.29
CA GLN A 120 -14.23 0.60 2.45
C GLN A 120 -13.94 0.52 0.93
N ASN A 121 -13.08 -0.42 0.53
CA ASN A 121 -12.63 -0.64 -0.86
C ASN A 121 -11.80 0.50 -1.49
N GLN A 122 -11.45 1.54 -0.74
CA GLN A 122 -10.57 2.61 -1.17
C GLN A 122 -9.13 2.33 -0.72
N LEU A 123 -8.15 2.59 -1.60
CA LEU A 123 -6.74 2.53 -1.28
C LEU A 123 -6.39 3.67 -0.32
N TYR A 124 -6.24 3.34 0.96
CA TYR A 124 -5.97 4.34 1.98
C TYR A 124 -4.47 4.57 2.16
N GLY A 125 -3.69 3.48 2.13
CA GLY A 125 -2.24 3.58 2.25
C GLY A 125 -1.46 2.45 1.59
N ILE A 126 -0.17 2.70 1.42
CA ILE A 126 0.84 1.73 1.01
C ILE A 126 1.86 1.66 2.13
N LEU A 127 2.19 0.45 2.59
CA LEU A 127 3.20 0.26 3.64
C LEU A 127 4.54 0.81 3.16
N SER A 128 5.06 1.80 3.88
CA SER A 128 6.33 2.47 3.57
C SER A 128 7.46 1.93 4.44
N TRP A 129 7.21 1.83 5.74
CA TRP A 129 8.20 1.40 6.71
C TRP A 129 7.51 0.73 7.90
N SER A 130 8.19 -0.21 8.55
CA SER A 130 7.74 -0.84 9.79
C SER A 130 8.86 -0.82 10.81
N LYS A 131 8.52 -0.59 12.09
CA LYS A 131 9.50 -0.65 13.18
C LYS A 131 9.45 -2.02 13.83
N GLY A 132 10.49 -2.81 13.58
CA GLY A 132 10.80 -3.99 14.37
C GLY A 132 10.16 -5.28 13.86
N CYS A 133 10.66 -6.37 14.43
CA CYS A 133 10.20 -7.71 14.21
C CYS A 133 10.24 -8.41 15.57
N ALA A 134 9.06 -8.64 16.16
CA ALA A 134 8.83 -8.94 17.58
C ALA A 134 9.41 -7.88 18.55
N LEU A 135 8.54 -7.32 19.42
CA LEU A 135 8.81 -6.32 20.48
C LEU A 135 8.65 -4.82 20.10
N ARG A 136 7.45 -4.41 19.66
CA ARG A 136 6.70 -3.20 20.15
C ARG A 136 5.40 -2.92 19.39
N GLY A 137 4.62 -3.95 19.12
CA GLY A 137 3.31 -3.86 18.47
C GLY A 137 3.42 -3.84 16.95
N ASP A 138 2.47 -4.49 16.28
CA ASP A 138 2.39 -4.69 14.83
C ASP A 138 2.04 -3.38 14.09
N THR A 139 2.75 -2.28 14.40
CA THR A 139 2.46 -0.96 13.87
C THR A 139 3.27 -0.70 12.60
N GLY A 140 2.59 -0.72 11.46
CA GLY A 140 3.14 -0.29 10.18
C GLY A 140 2.94 1.21 9.96
N TYR A 141 3.89 1.84 9.29
CA TYR A 141 3.81 3.23 8.83
C TYR A 141 3.54 3.25 7.33
N TYR A 142 2.48 3.97 6.96
CA TYR A 142 1.94 3.95 5.61
C TYR A 142 2.01 5.34 5.00
N THR A 143 2.30 5.38 3.69
CA THR A 143 2.11 6.57 2.86
C THR A 143 0.61 6.82 2.71
N LYS A 144 0.12 8.00 3.10
CA LYS A 144 -1.31 8.38 3.03
C LYS A 144 -1.70 8.73 1.60
N ILE A 145 -2.45 7.87 0.91
CA ILE A 145 -2.66 7.99 -0.54
C ILE A 145 -3.50 9.21 -0.91
N SER A 146 -4.45 9.61 -0.06
CA SER A 146 -5.25 10.81 -0.30
C SER A 146 -4.43 12.10 -0.35
N HIS A 147 -3.22 12.11 0.21
CA HIS A 147 -2.29 13.23 0.08
C HIS A 147 -1.65 13.32 -1.32
N TYR A 148 -1.57 12.21 -2.05
CA TYR A 148 -0.86 12.12 -3.33
C TYR A 148 -1.79 11.93 -4.54
N THR A 149 -3.12 11.93 -4.35
CA THR A 149 -4.10 11.74 -5.43
C THR A 149 -3.85 12.64 -6.64
N ASP A 150 -3.55 13.92 -6.41
CA ASP A 150 -3.27 14.88 -7.50
C ASP A 150 -2.02 14.50 -8.30
N TRP A 151 -0.94 14.10 -7.62
CA TRP A 151 0.28 13.64 -8.27
C TRP A 151 0.04 12.34 -9.05
N ILE A 152 -0.67 11.37 -8.44
CA ILE A 152 -1.02 10.09 -9.07
C ILE A 152 -1.82 10.34 -10.37
N LEU A 153 -2.88 11.16 -10.29
CA LEU A 153 -3.73 11.48 -11.44
C LEU A 153 -2.96 12.25 -12.53
N LYS A 154 -2.08 13.18 -12.14
CA LYS A 154 -1.20 13.89 -13.08
C LYS A 154 -0.31 12.91 -13.83
N VAL A 155 0.34 11.99 -13.12
CA VAL A 155 1.22 10.98 -13.73
C VAL A 155 0.43 10.08 -14.69
N ILE A 156 -0.73 9.55 -14.27
CA ILE A 156 -1.60 8.71 -15.10
C ILE A 156 -2.04 9.43 -16.38
N ARG A 157 -2.29 10.74 -16.32
CA ARG A 157 -2.66 11.54 -17.51
C ARG A 157 -1.49 11.84 -18.43
N THR A 158 -0.27 11.85 -17.90
CA THR A 158 0.93 12.27 -18.63
C THR A 158 1.58 11.10 -19.38
N TYR A 159 1.53 9.89 -18.81
CA TYR A 159 2.21 8.70 -19.31
C TYR A 159 1.24 7.60 -19.67
#